data_AF-A0A1B6CGT5-F1
#
_entry.id   AF-A0A1B6CGT5-F1
#
_cell.length_a   1.000
_cell.length_b   1.000
_cell.length_c   1.000
_cell.angle_alpha   90.00
_cell.angle_beta   90.00
_cell.angle_gamma   90.00
#
_symmetry.space_group_name_H-M   'P 1'
#
loop_
_entity.id
_entity.type
_entity.pdbx_description
1 polymer ?
#
loop_
_entity_poly.entity_id
_entity_poly.type
_entity_poly.pdbx_seq_one_letter_code
_entity_poly.pdbx_strand_id
1 'polypeptide(L)'
;IKKYIFFNTDLRSKAKNKFQITFFKDMVNSVFGKTMESVRNRRTIKLVTKESDFLKLVNKCNFKNRIIISDDLISVELSKVKVVFNKPIYVGFSVLDLSKTKMYDLLQHNENKVR
;
A
#
# COMPACT_ATOMS: atom_id res chain seq x y z
N ILE A 1 -2.43 19.00 -1.88
CA ILE A 1 -3.40 17.98 -1.40
C ILE A 1 -4.86 18.46 -1.47
N LYS A 2 -5.23 19.60 -0.87
CA LYS A 2 -6.61 20.13 -0.86
C LYS A 2 -7.32 20.12 -2.23
N LYS A 3 -6.71 20.70 -3.27
CA LYS A 3 -7.25 20.72 -4.65
C LYS A 3 -7.53 19.31 -5.21
N TYR A 4 -6.63 18.37 -4.95
CA TYR A 4 -6.74 16.98 -5.42
C TYR A 4 -7.89 16.24 -4.72
N ILE A 5 -8.05 16.44 -3.41
CA ILE A 5 -9.17 15.83 -2.66
C ILE A 5 -10.49 16.36 -3.20
N PHE A 6 -10.64 17.69 -3.31
CA PHE A 6 -11.89 18.27 -3.82
C PHE A 6 -12.22 17.85 -5.25
N PHE A 7 -11.21 17.76 -6.12
CA PHE A 7 -11.39 17.25 -7.47
C PHE A 7 -11.99 15.83 -7.48
N ASN A 8 -11.42 14.90 -6.69
CA ASN A 8 -11.95 13.54 -6.62
C ASN A 8 -13.31 13.47 -5.91
N THR A 9 -13.56 14.33 -4.92
CA THR A 9 -14.87 14.43 -4.25
C THR A 9 -15.97 14.91 -5.21
N ASP A 10 -15.67 15.91 -6.03
CA ASP A 10 -16.59 16.41 -7.06
C ASP A 10 -16.90 15.34 -8.12
N LEU A 11 -15.86 14.68 -8.64
CA LEU A 11 -16.02 13.58 -9.59
C LEU A 11 -16.79 12.40 -9.00
N ARG A 12 -16.56 12.07 -7.72
CA ARG A 12 -17.32 11.06 -6.99
C ARG A 12 -18.80 11.44 -6.85
N SER A 13 -19.10 12.72 -6.61
CA SER A 13 -20.48 13.21 -6.52
C SER A 13 -21.22 13.17 -7.86
N LYS A 14 -20.50 13.34 -8.97
CA LYS A 14 -21.05 13.31 -10.34
C LYS A 14 -21.12 11.91 -10.94
N ALA A 15 -20.45 10.94 -10.33
CA ALA A 15 -20.39 9.56 -10.82
C ALA A 15 -21.76 8.89 -10.74
N LYS A 16 -22.18 8.25 -11.85
CA LYS A 16 -23.47 7.54 -11.93
C LYS A 16 -23.36 6.05 -11.65
N ASN A 17 -22.16 5.49 -11.84
CA ASN A 17 -21.90 4.07 -11.69
C ASN A 17 -21.14 3.79 -10.38
N LYS A 18 -21.51 2.70 -9.69
CA LYS A 18 -20.82 2.19 -8.49
C LYS A 18 -19.31 2.02 -8.71
N PHE A 19 -18.89 1.59 -9.91
CA PHE A 19 -17.46 1.48 -10.25
C PHE A 19 -16.74 2.83 -10.12
N GLN A 20 -17.30 3.89 -10.73
CA GLN A 20 -16.70 5.22 -10.73
C GLN A 20 -16.68 5.83 -9.33
N ILE A 21 -17.76 5.66 -8.55
CA ILE A 21 -17.83 6.14 -7.16
C ILE A 21 -16.70 5.52 -6.33
N THR A 22 -16.52 4.20 -6.45
CA THR A 22 -15.44 3.47 -5.76
C THR A 22 -14.08 3.92 -6.24
N PHE A 23 -13.89 4.07 -7.55
CA PHE A 23 -12.63 4.54 -8.13
C PHE A 23 -12.18 5.89 -7.55
N PHE A 24 -13.05 6.91 -7.56
CA PHE A 24 -12.69 8.23 -7.04
C PHE A 24 -12.51 8.26 -5.51
N LYS A 25 -13.24 7.41 -4.77
CA LYS A 25 -12.97 7.18 -3.34
C LYS A 25 -11.57 6.60 -3.14
N ASP A 26 -11.23 5.59 -3.91
CA ASP A 26 -9.95 4.87 -3.78
C ASP A 26 -8.77 5.72 -4.22
N MET A 27 -8.93 6.65 -5.15
CA MET A 27 -7.88 7.61 -5.50
C MET A 27 -7.44 8.45 -4.30
N VAL A 28 -8.38 8.90 -3.46
CA VAL A 28 -8.05 9.64 -2.23
C VAL A 28 -7.43 8.71 -1.18
N ASN A 29 -8.01 7.53 -0.97
CA ASN A 29 -7.52 6.56 0.02
C ASN A 29 -6.13 6.01 -0.34
N SER A 30 -5.83 5.84 -1.62
CA SER A 30 -4.56 5.33 -2.12
C SER A 30 -3.39 6.25 -1.75
N VAL A 31 -3.61 7.58 -1.75
CA VAL A 31 -2.58 8.53 -1.31
C VAL A 31 -2.20 8.29 0.15
N PHE A 32 -3.19 8.14 1.03
CA PHE A 32 -2.96 7.80 2.44
C PHE A 32 -2.21 6.47 2.58
N GLY A 33 -2.72 5.40 1.95
CA GLY A 33 -2.08 4.09 1.99
C GLY A 33 -0.64 4.11 1.47
N LYS A 34 -0.36 4.94 0.45
CA LYS A 34 0.98 5.09 -0.09
C LYS A 34 1.94 5.80 0.86
N THR A 35 1.45 6.72 1.69
CA THR A 35 2.29 7.37 2.71
C THR A 35 2.70 6.41 3.83
N MET A 36 1.84 5.45 4.18
CA MET A 36 2.07 4.46 5.24
C MET A 36 2.78 3.18 4.74
N GLU A 37 3.20 3.13 3.48
CA GLU A 37 3.76 1.93 2.88
C GLU A 37 5.12 1.53 3.50
N SER A 38 5.21 0.29 4.00
CA SER A 38 6.47 -0.27 4.49
C SER A 38 7.37 -0.76 3.34
N VAL A 39 8.34 0.08 2.94
CA VAL A 39 9.32 -0.26 1.88
C VAL A 39 10.20 -1.45 2.26
N ARG A 40 10.40 -1.70 3.57
CA ARG A 40 11.20 -2.82 4.10
C ARG A 40 10.61 -4.19 3.73
N ASN A 41 9.29 -4.26 3.65
CA ASN A 41 8.58 -5.52 3.38
C ASN A 41 8.51 -5.84 1.88
N ARG A 42 8.99 -4.94 1.00
CA ARG A 42 8.98 -5.21 -0.44
C ARG A 42 9.96 -6.33 -0.78
N ARG A 43 9.47 -7.27 -1.58
CA ARG A 43 10.22 -8.38 -2.15
C ARG A 43 10.35 -8.22 -3.64
N THR A 44 11.48 -8.63 -4.19
CA THR A 44 11.70 -8.70 -5.63
C THR A 44 11.57 -10.15 -6.03
N ILE A 45 10.54 -10.45 -6.79
CA ILE A 45 10.31 -11.78 -7.35
C ILE A 45 10.92 -11.81 -8.75
N LYS A 46 11.74 -12.82 -9.03
CA LYS A 46 12.28 -13.08 -10.37
C LYS A 46 11.83 -14.45 -10.83
N LEU A 47 11.26 -14.51 -12.03
CA LEU A 47 10.90 -15.74 -12.69
C LEU A 47 12.08 -16.19 -13.56
N VAL A 48 12.47 -17.45 -13.42
CA VAL A 48 13.61 -18.04 -14.12
C VAL A 48 13.22 -19.39 -14.67
N THR A 49 13.65 -19.66 -15.90
CA THR A 49 13.47 -20.95 -16.58
C THR A 49 14.77 -21.74 -16.72
N LYS A 50 15.92 -21.06 -16.75
CA LYS A 50 17.24 -21.68 -16.89
C LYS A 50 17.89 -21.95 -15.54
N GLU A 51 18.41 -23.15 -15.36
CA GLU A 51 19.10 -23.55 -14.14
C GLU A 51 20.33 -22.67 -13.83
N SER A 52 21.10 -22.30 -14.85
CA SER A 52 22.30 -21.46 -14.69
C SER A 52 21.98 -20.08 -14.11
N ASP A 53 20.85 -19.47 -14.48
CA ASP A 53 20.41 -18.20 -13.94
C ASP A 53 19.80 -18.35 -12.55
N PHE A 54 19.16 -19.49 -12.27
CA PHE A 54 18.67 -19.82 -10.94
C PHE A 54 19.83 -19.91 -9.94
N LEU A 55 20.90 -20.64 -10.27
CA LEU A 55 22.09 -20.77 -9.42
C LEU A 55 22.73 -19.40 -9.12
N LYS A 56 22.82 -18.52 -10.13
CA LYS A 56 23.30 -17.13 -9.93
C LYS A 56 22.44 -16.34 -8.95
N LEU A 57 21.13 -16.57 -8.89
CA LEU A 57 20.22 -15.87 -7.97
C LEU A 57 20.26 -16.46 -6.55
N VAL A 58 20.39 -17.77 -6.42
CA VAL A 58 20.54 -18.44 -5.12
C VAL A 58 21.84 -18.03 -4.42
N ASN A 59 22.92 -17.85 -5.19
CA ASN A 59 24.22 -17.42 -4.66
C ASN A 59 24.25 -15.97 -4.17
N LYS A 60 23.19 -15.18 -4.37
CA LYS A 60 23.15 -13.81 -3.85
C LYS A 60 22.81 -13.80 -2.36
N CYS A 61 23.50 -12.97 -1.59
CA CYS A 61 23.26 -12.79 -0.15
C CYS A 61 21.84 -12.33 0.21
N ASN A 62 21.08 -11.82 -0.78
CA ASN A 62 19.72 -11.35 -0.58
C ASN A 62 18.64 -12.36 -0.98
N PHE A 63 19.03 -13.59 -1.35
CA PHE A 63 18.09 -14.69 -1.57
C PHE A 63 17.28 -14.95 -0.30
N LYS A 64 15.96 -15.15 -0.46
CA LYS A 64 15.04 -15.47 0.63
C LYS A 64 14.39 -16.82 0.46
N ASN A 65 13.78 -17.05 -0.69
CA ASN A 65 13.06 -18.28 -0.94
C ASN A 65 12.96 -18.57 -2.45
N ARG A 66 12.55 -19.80 -2.79
CA ARG A 66 12.16 -20.19 -4.14
C ARG A 66 10.83 -20.93 -4.12
N ILE A 67 10.04 -20.76 -5.15
CA ILE A 67 8.78 -21.46 -5.40
C ILE A 67 8.84 -22.04 -6.80
N ILE A 68 8.72 -23.34 -6.94
CA ILE A 68 8.63 -24.01 -8.24
C ILE A 68 7.17 -23.87 -8.69
N ILE A 69 6.95 -23.20 -9.82
CA ILE A 69 5.61 -22.96 -10.37
C ILE A 69 5.26 -24.09 -11.36
N SER A 70 6.23 -24.49 -12.18
CA SER A 70 6.12 -25.57 -13.16
C SER A 70 7.50 -26.17 -13.41
N ASP A 71 7.58 -27.29 -14.13
CA ASP A 71 8.85 -28.01 -14.36
C ASP A 71 9.95 -27.12 -14.94
N ASP A 72 9.58 -26.20 -15.84
CA ASP A 72 10.50 -25.25 -16.48
C ASP A 72 10.45 -23.84 -15.87
N LEU A 73 9.72 -23.60 -14.77
CA LEU A 73 9.51 -22.25 -14.24
C LEU A 73 9.64 -22.19 -12.72
N ILE A 74 10.65 -21.45 -12.27
CA ILE A 74 10.96 -21.23 -10.85
C ILE A 74 10.85 -19.74 -10.54
N SER A 75 10.12 -19.41 -9.49
CA SER A 75 10.07 -18.09 -8.87
C SER A 75 11.09 -17.99 -7.75
N VAL A 76 11.98 -17.01 -7.84
CA VAL A 76 12.99 -16.73 -6.83
C VAL A 76 12.65 -15.42 -6.12
N GLU A 77 12.46 -15.51 -4.82
CA GLU A 77 12.21 -14.36 -3.94
C GLU A 77 13.54 -13.80 -3.43
N LEU A 78 13.78 -12.52 -3.73
CA LEU A 78 14.92 -11.75 -3.27
C LEU A 78 14.46 -10.63 -2.34
N SER A 79 15.19 -10.43 -1.25
CA SER A 79 15.08 -9.25 -0.41
C SER A 79 15.83 -8.06 -1.00
N LYS A 80 15.48 -6.83 -0.61
CA LYS A 80 16.24 -5.65 -1.01
C LYS A 80 17.51 -5.54 -0.18
N VAL A 81 18.66 -5.45 -0.85
CA VAL A 81 19.98 -5.22 -0.19
C VAL A 81 20.05 -3.82 0.41
N LYS A 82 19.58 -2.80 -0.32
CA LYS A 82 19.51 -1.42 0.14
C LYS A 82 18.05 -0.96 0.16
N VAL A 83 17.61 -0.42 1.28
CA VAL A 83 16.26 0.12 1.47
C VAL A 83 16.38 1.63 1.61
N VAL A 84 15.71 2.37 0.73
CA VAL A 84 15.61 3.83 0.80
C VAL A 84 14.26 4.20 1.38
N PHE A 85 14.26 4.93 2.49
CA PHE A 85 13.05 5.43 3.14
C PHE A 85 12.53 6.68 2.42
N ASN A 86 11.90 6.48 1.27
CA ASN A 86 11.35 7.54 0.44
C ASN A 86 9.83 7.77 0.64
N LYS A 87 9.28 7.27 1.74
CA LYS A 87 7.85 7.38 2.07
C LYS A 87 7.65 8.34 3.23
N PRO A 88 6.76 9.35 3.11
CA PRO A 88 6.48 10.31 4.17
C PRO A 88 5.54 9.67 5.22
N ILE A 89 6.04 8.67 5.96
CA ILE A 89 5.27 7.88 6.93
C ILE A 89 4.65 8.78 8.02
N TYR A 90 5.35 9.84 8.41
CA TYR A 90 4.88 10.80 9.40
C TYR A 90 3.57 11.48 8.98
N VAL A 91 3.35 11.76 7.68
CA VAL A 91 2.10 12.35 7.18
C VAL A 91 0.94 11.39 7.40
N GLY A 92 1.13 10.12 7.04
CA GLY A 92 0.13 9.08 7.24
C GLY A 92 -0.19 8.87 8.72
N PHE A 93 0.84 8.87 9.58
CA PHE A 93 0.66 8.82 11.01
C PHE A 93 -0.22 9.97 11.53
N SER A 94 0.11 11.22 11.19
CA SER A 94 -0.67 12.39 11.62
C SER A 94 -2.12 12.37 11.12
N VAL A 95 -2.35 11.96 9.87
CA VAL A 95 -3.72 11.83 9.33
C VAL A 95 -4.52 10.79 10.09
N LEU A 96 -3.91 9.63 10.42
CA LEU A 96 -4.57 8.57 11.16
C LEU A 96 -4.89 9.00 12.59
N ASP A 97 -3.96 9.68 13.24
CA ASP A 97 -4.11 10.16 14.62
C ASP A 97 -5.26 11.16 14.72
N LEU A 98 -5.27 12.19 13.86
CA LEU A 98 -6.37 13.17 13.77
C LEU A 98 -7.72 12.50 13.48
N SER A 99 -7.73 11.48 12.62
CA SER A 99 -8.95 10.74 12.28
C SER A 99 -9.49 9.98 13.49
N LYS A 100 -8.60 9.39 14.31
CA LYS A 100 -8.98 8.72 15.57
C LYS A 100 -9.49 9.72 16.60
N THR A 101 -8.81 10.84 16.82
CA THR A 101 -9.26 11.90 17.72
C THR A 101 -10.68 12.35 17.35
N LYS A 102 -10.92 12.64 16.07
CA LYS A 102 -12.25 13.05 15.60
C LYS A 102 -13.31 11.98 15.82
N MET A 103 -12.97 10.71 15.66
CA MET A 103 -13.87 9.59 15.92
C MET A 103 -14.23 9.50 17.41
N TYR A 104 -13.25 9.64 18.31
CA TYR A 104 -13.50 9.64 19.76
C TYR A 104 -14.35 10.83 20.20
N ASP A 105 -14.09 12.04 19.68
CA ASP A 105 -14.89 13.23 19.97
C ASP A 105 -16.37 13.03 19.61
N LEU A 106 -16.63 12.43 18.44
CA LEU A 106 -17.99 12.11 18.00
C LEU A 106 -18.67 11.09 18.91
N LEU A 107 -17.91 10.10 19.39
CA LEU A 107 -18.41 9.04 20.26
C LEU A 107 -18.83 9.62 21.61
N GLN A 108 -17.98 10.46 22.22
CA GLN A 108 -18.30 11.17 23.46
C GLN A 108 -19.50 12.10 23.31
N HIS A 109 -19.59 12.84 22.19
CA HIS A 109 -20.73 13.73 21.94
C HIS A 109 -22.06 12.95 21.82
N ASN A 110 -22.03 11.76 21.23
CA ASN A 110 -23.21 10.91 21.10
C ASN A 110 -23.62 10.30 22.46
N GLU A 111 -22.67 9.87 23.27
CA GLU A 111 -22.95 9.37 24.64
C GLU A 111 -23.59 10.46 25.52
N ASN A 112 -23.15 11.71 25.38
CA ASN A 112 -23.72 12.86 26.09
C ASN A 112 -25.08 13.33 25.56
N LYS A 113 -25.53 12.84 24.40
CA LYS A 113 -26.87 13.12 23.83
C LYS A 113 -27.91 12.04 24.16
N VAL A 114 -27.45 10.85 24.52
CA VAL A 114 -28.30 9.70 24.90
C VAL A 114 -28.58 9.69 26.41
N ARG A 115 -27.77 10.40 27.20
CA ARG A 115 -28.05 10.76 28.60
C ARG A 115 -28.87 12.04 28.67
#